data_AF-A0AAN6K7P5-F1
#
_entry.id   AF-A0AAN6K7P5-F1
#
_cell.length_a   1.000
_cell.length_b   1.000
_cell.length_c   1.000
_cell.angle_alpha   90.00
_cell.angle_beta   90.00
_cell.angle_gamma   90.00
#
_symmetry.space_group_name_H-M   'P 1'
#
loop_
_entity.id
_entity.type
_entity.pdbx_description
1 polymer ?
#
loop_
_entity_poly.entity_id
_entity_poly.type
_entity_poly.pdbx_seq_one_letter_code
_entity_poly.pdbx_strand_id
1 'polypeptide(L)'
;MSAATIAKGLRWIGMPVFLAATAMGKPLVAVATPFIMLPTLALLYKRHTLPQDRQADLNSLTYIYFGSIFGIAGVVLAQLLIVRAITKPLFGDQAATFMTELGRSVVKDLTPDQVALRAKLASSWQNWVFLVAMTYVAAGGVEELLKYAPIAYLRRRQRQSADKKAIPKEVYLQYAVAAGLGYSTIENMAFARVAVAAGESGWKLALTIFERVVAGSPGHCLTAALLAINVAHMGEYRTTPGNLWRILGGPILWHGTFDFMLFGLSALEGNVGWIHPEDPWRIAGMILVAEGVQLSLFWQVRRLWLALGE
;
A
#
# COMPACT_ATOMS: atom_id res chain seq x y z
N MET A 1 -30.06 -6.75 10.06
CA MET A 1 -29.55 -7.16 8.72
C MET A 1 -28.40 -8.15 8.93
N SER A 2 -28.38 -9.31 8.25
CA SER A 2 -27.31 -10.30 8.47
C SER A 2 -25.97 -9.82 7.88
N ALA A 3 -24.85 -10.31 8.41
CA ALA A 3 -23.52 -10.01 7.86
C ALA A 3 -23.40 -10.46 6.38
N ALA A 4 -24.01 -11.60 6.03
CA ALA A 4 -24.05 -12.06 4.64
C ALA A 4 -24.83 -11.09 3.72
N THR A 5 -25.91 -10.47 4.21
CA THR A 5 -26.69 -9.48 3.46
C THR A 5 -25.87 -8.22 3.17
N ILE A 6 -25.15 -7.70 4.18
CA ILE A 6 -24.30 -6.51 4.01
C ILE A 6 -23.15 -6.82 3.03
N ALA A 7 -22.47 -7.95 3.17
CA ALA A 7 -21.40 -8.34 2.25
C ALA A 7 -21.89 -8.54 0.80
N LYS A 8 -23.12 -9.04 0.61
CA LYS A 8 -23.74 -9.05 -0.72
C LYS A 8 -24.00 -7.63 -1.23
N GLY A 9 -24.55 -6.75 -0.40
CA GLY A 9 -24.76 -5.34 -0.75
C GLY A 9 -23.46 -4.61 -1.14
N LEU A 10 -22.38 -4.83 -0.40
CA LEU A 10 -21.06 -4.27 -0.72
C LEU A 10 -20.54 -4.73 -2.09
N ARG A 11 -20.72 -6.01 -2.44
CA ARG A 11 -20.31 -6.53 -3.75
C ARG A 11 -21.16 -6.01 -4.90
N TRP A 12 -22.49 -6.05 -4.76
CA TRP A 12 -23.41 -5.75 -5.84
C TRP A 12 -23.71 -4.26 -6.02
N ILE A 13 -23.63 -3.48 -4.95
CA ILE A 13 -23.94 -2.04 -4.95
C ILE A 13 -22.71 -1.24 -4.55
N GLY A 14 -22.04 -1.63 -3.46
CA GLY A 14 -20.89 -0.90 -2.93
C GLY A 14 -19.74 -0.75 -3.94
N MET A 15 -19.35 -1.83 -4.62
CA MET A 15 -18.27 -1.79 -5.62
C MET A 15 -18.65 -0.92 -6.83
N PRO A 16 -19.81 -1.11 -7.50
CA PRO A 16 -20.22 -0.21 -8.58
C PRO A 16 -20.29 1.26 -8.16
N VAL A 17 -20.84 1.56 -6.98
CA VAL A 17 -20.91 2.93 -6.45
C VAL A 17 -19.51 3.50 -6.20
N PHE A 18 -18.61 2.71 -5.61
CA PHE A 18 -17.22 3.10 -5.39
C PHE A 18 -16.52 3.44 -6.71
N LEU A 19 -16.62 2.56 -7.71
CA LEU A 19 -16.02 2.76 -9.03
C LEU A 19 -16.62 3.95 -9.77
N ALA A 20 -17.93 4.16 -9.67
CA ALA A 20 -18.58 5.34 -10.23
C ALA A 20 -18.13 6.63 -9.54
N ALA A 21 -17.96 6.60 -8.21
CA ALA A 21 -17.50 7.74 -7.43
C ALA A 21 -16.05 8.11 -7.76
N THR A 22 -15.15 7.13 -7.95
CA THR A 22 -13.75 7.42 -8.32
C THR A 22 -13.63 8.02 -9.73
N ALA A 23 -14.52 7.65 -10.65
CA ALA A 23 -14.60 8.21 -12.00
C ALA A 23 -15.38 9.55 -12.07
N MET A 24 -16.09 9.95 -11.01
CA MET A 24 -16.93 11.15 -11.02
C MET A 24 -16.10 12.42 -11.28
N GLY A 25 -16.53 13.21 -12.26
CA GLY A 25 -15.83 14.40 -12.73
C GLY A 25 -14.56 14.16 -13.55
N LYS A 26 -14.11 12.90 -13.69
CA LYS A 26 -12.92 12.49 -14.45
C LYS A 26 -13.15 11.10 -15.09
N PRO A 27 -14.04 11.00 -16.11
CA PRO A 27 -14.50 9.71 -16.64
C PRO A 27 -13.38 8.81 -17.19
N LEU A 28 -12.27 9.39 -17.65
CA LEU A 28 -11.11 8.63 -18.13
C LEU A 28 -10.48 7.73 -17.04
N VAL A 29 -10.69 8.02 -15.76
CA VAL A 29 -10.27 7.13 -14.65
C VAL A 29 -10.93 5.76 -14.76
N ALA A 30 -12.14 5.67 -15.33
CA ALA A 30 -12.85 4.41 -15.49
C ALA A 30 -12.10 3.40 -16.38
N VAL A 31 -11.22 3.86 -17.27
CA VAL A 31 -10.38 2.99 -18.12
C VAL A 31 -9.35 2.22 -17.27
N ALA A 32 -8.89 2.78 -16.16
CA ALA A 32 -7.94 2.12 -15.26
C ALA A 32 -8.59 0.98 -14.46
N THR A 33 -9.91 1.06 -14.23
CA THR A 33 -10.65 0.15 -13.34
C THR A 33 -10.45 -1.34 -13.64
N PRO A 34 -10.63 -1.83 -14.89
CA PRO A 34 -10.50 -3.27 -15.14
C PRO A 34 -9.10 -3.79 -14.81
N PHE A 35 -8.07 -2.99 -15.08
CA PHE A 35 -6.67 -3.34 -14.82
C PHE A 35 -6.34 -3.33 -13.32
N ILE A 36 -6.75 -2.29 -12.60
CA ILE A 36 -6.56 -2.18 -11.14
C ILE A 36 -7.25 -3.33 -10.41
N MET A 37 -8.36 -3.84 -10.94
CA MET A 37 -9.11 -4.95 -10.35
C MET A 37 -8.54 -6.35 -10.67
N LEU A 38 -7.59 -6.49 -11.61
CA LEU A 38 -7.03 -7.80 -11.99
C LEU A 38 -6.47 -8.59 -10.80
N PRO A 39 -5.68 -8.00 -9.87
CA PRO A 39 -5.17 -8.73 -8.72
C PRO A 39 -6.28 -9.23 -7.78
N THR A 40 -7.37 -8.47 -7.65
CA THR A 40 -8.56 -8.89 -6.88
C THR A 40 -9.26 -10.07 -7.55
N LEU A 41 -9.39 -10.06 -8.87
CA LEU A 41 -9.92 -11.21 -9.61
C LEU A 41 -9.02 -12.45 -9.46
N ALA A 42 -7.70 -12.26 -9.47
CA ALA A 42 -6.74 -13.34 -9.26
C ALA A 42 -6.86 -13.96 -7.86
N LEU A 43 -7.05 -13.16 -6.80
CA LEU A 43 -7.33 -13.66 -5.45
C LEU A 43 -8.61 -14.49 -5.41
N LEU A 44 -9.70 -14.00 -6.02
CA LEU A 44 -10.98 -14.72 -6.06
C LEU A 44 -10.84 -16.05 -6.81
N TYR A 45 -10.20 -16.03 -7.98
CA TYR A 45 -9.90 -17.23 -8.74
C TYR A 45 -9.10 -18.23 -7.90
N LYS A 46 -7.98 -17.78 -7.29
CA LYS A 46 -7.13 -18.64 -6.46
C LYS A 46 -7.91 -19.24 -5.29
N ARG A 47 -8.73 -18.46 -4.59
CA ARG A 47 -9.62 -18.96 -3.53
C ARG A 47 -10.52 -20.09 -4.05
N HIS A 48 -11.15 -19.93 -5.20
CA HIS A 48 -12.05 -20.95 -5.75
C HIS A 48 -11.34 -22.26 -6.10
N THR A 49 -10.04 -22.23 -6.37
CA THR A 49 -9.23 -23.43 -6.65
C THR A 49 -8.71 -24.15 -5.40
N LEU A 50 -8.85 -23.57 -4.20
CA LEU A 50 -8.41 -24.20 -2.96
C LEU A 50 -9.45 -25.20 -2.41
N PRO A 51 -9.03 -26.24 -1.67
CA PRO A 51 -9.94 -27.07 -0.87
C PRO A 51 -10.80 -26.22 0.08
N GLN A 52 -12.07 -26.60 0.30
CA GLN A 52 -13.04 -25.77 1.04
C GLN A 52 -12.61 -25.44 2.47
N ASP A 53 -11.94 -26.36 3.15
CA ASP A 53 -11.39 -26.20 4.50
C ASP A 53 -10.23 -25.20 4.58
N ARG A 54 -9.61 -24.88 3.44
CA ARG A 54 -8.54 -23.87 3.30
C ARG A 54 -9.03 -22.55 2.71
N GLN A 55 -10.31 -22.45 2.36
CA GLN A 55 -10.89 -21.22 1.83
C GLN A 55 -11.27 -20.27 2.96
N ALA A 56 -10.85 -19.01 2.82
CA ALA A 56 -11.41 -17.94 3.62
C ALA A 56 -12.91 -17.74 3.28
N ASP A 57 -13.74 -17.42 4.28
CA ASP A 57 -15.14 -17.05 4.05
C ASP A 57 -15.22 -15.80 3.15
N LEU A 58 -16.00 -15.88 2.07
CA LEU A 58 -16.08 -14.82 1.08
C LEU A 58 -16.69 -13.53 1.63
N ASN A 59 -17.61 -13.63 2.60
CA ASN A 59 -18.17 -12.43 3.23
C ASN A 59 -17.11 -11.72 4.05
N SER A 60 -16.30 -12.46 4.81
CA SER A 60 -15.17 -11.94 5.56
C SER A 60 -14.14 -11.26 4.66
N LEU A 61 -13.76 -11.88 3.53
CA LEU A 61 -12.88 -11.25 2.54
C LEU A 61 -13.46 -9.93 2.00
N THR A 62 -14.77 -9.90 1.73
CA THR A 62 -15.46 -8.69 1.27
C THR A 62 -15.36 -7.57 2.33
N TYR A 63 -15.62 -7.89 3.59
CA TYR A 63 -15.52 -6.92 4.67
C TYR A 63 -14.11 -6.38 4.86
N ILE A 64 -13.12 -7.25 4.77
CA ILE A 64 -11.72 -6.86 4.90
C ILE A 64 -11.32 -5.93 3.75
N TYR A 65 -11.65 -6.30 2.53
CA TYR A 65 -11.36 -5.50 1.34
C TYR A 65 -11.95 -4.09 1.44
N PHE A 66 -13.26 -3.98 1.69
CA PHE A 66 -13.90 -2.67 1.84
C PHE A 66 -13.47 -1.95 3.11
N GLY A 67 -13.24 -2.68 4.20
CA GLY A 67 -12.71 -2.13 5.44
C GLY A 67 -11.35 -1.46 5.22
N SER A 68 -10.48 -2.03 4.39
CA SER A 68 -9.21 -1.40 4.00
C SER A 68 -9.39 -0.20 3.08
N ILE A 69 -10.35 -0.23 2.14
CA ILE A 69 -10.69 0.96 1.33
C ILE A 69 -11.06 2.14 2.23
N PHE A 70 -11.94 1.93 3.22
CA PHE A 70 -12.33 3.01 4.13
C PHE A 70 -11.26 3.32 5.18
N GLY A 71 -10.47 2.31 5.56
CA GLY A 71 -9.37 2.43 6.50
C GLY A 71 -8.28 3.39 6.04
N ILE A 72 -8.16 3.66 4.73
CA ILE A 72 -7.20 4.63 4.19
C ILE A 72 -7.38 6.03 4.77
N ALA A 73 -8.61 6.45 5.12
CA ALA A 73 -8.83 7.76 5.72
C ALA A 73 -8.12 7.88 7.08
N GLY A 74 -8.15 6.79 7.87
CA GLY A 74 -7.41 6.71 9.13
C GLY A 74 -5.90 6.68 8.91
N VAL A 75 -5.43 5.96 7.89
CA VAL A 75 -4.01 5.93 7.51
C VAL A 75 -3.51 7.31 7.12
N VAL A 76 -4.20 7.99 6.19
CA VAL A 76 -3.84 9.34 5.72
C VAL A 76 -3.80 10.32 6.89
N LEU A 77 -4.77 10.26 7.81
CA LEU A 77 -4.76 11.12 9.00
C LEU A 77 -3.54 10.83 9.89
N ALA A 78 -3.27 9.56 10.18
CA ALA A 78 -2.12 9.17 11.00
C ALA A 78 -0.79 9.57 10.34
N GLN A 79 -0.64 9.34 9.04
CA GLN A 79 0.53 9.76 8.26
C GLN A 79 0.69 11.29 8.29
N LEU A 80 -0.38 12.06 8.09
CA LEU A 80 -0.33 13.52 8.15
C LEU A 80 0.13 14.03 9.53
N LEU A 81 -0.37 13.41 10.60
CA LEU A 81 0.04 13.75 11.96
C LEU A 81 1.51 13.44 12.21
N ILE A 82 1.98 12.26 11.79
CA ILE A 82 3.37 11.83 11.92
C ILE A 82 4.28 12.76 11.10
N VAL A 83 3.96 12.99 9.83
CA VAL A 83 4.70 13.90 8.94
C VAL A 83 4.81 15.28 9.55
N ARG A 84 3.71 15.88 10.04
CA ARG A 84 3.75 17.20 10.70
C ARG A 84 4.60 17.19 11.96
N ALA A 85 4.50 16.14 12.77
CA ALA A 85 5.28 16.00 14.00
C ALA A 85 6.80 15.88 13.74
N ILE A 86 7.20 15.29 12.61
CA ILE A 86 8.61 15.13 12.21
C ILE A 86 9.13 16.41 11.53
N THR A 87 8.34 17.05 10.67
CA THR A 87 8.81 18.18 9.87
C THR A 87 9.20 19.38 10.73
N LYS A 88 8.42 19.71 11.77
CA LYS A 88 8.71 20.91 12.58
C LYS A 88 10.06 20.84 13.31
N PRO A 89 10.41 19.74 14.02
CA PRO A 89 11.73 19.57 14.61
C PRO A 89 12.89 19.57 13.59
N LEU A 90 12.71 18.97 12.42
CA LEU A 90 13.79 18.88 11.43
C LEU A 90 14.07 20.21 10.71
N PHE A 91 13.01 20.94 10.35
CA PHE A 91 13.14 22.11 9.46
C PHE A 91 12.92 23.46 10.16
N GLY A 92 12.50 23.48 11.43
CA GLY A 92 12.35 24.70 12.21
C GLY A 92 11.39 25.71 11.54
N ASP A 93 11.93 26.86 11.14
CA ASP A 93 11.17 27.92 10.46
C ASP A 93 10.88 27.59 8.99
N GLN A 94 11.67 26.71 8.37
CA GLN A 94 11.46 26.25 6.99
C GLN A 94 10.38 25.15 6.89
N ALA A 95 9.79 24.71 8.00
CA ALA A 95 8.83 23.61 8.01
C ALA A 95 7.61 23.84 7.10
N ALA A 96 7.05 25.06 7.08
CA ALA A 96 5.91 25.37 6.21
C ALA A 96 6.29 25.34 4.72
N THR A 97 7.47 25.86 4.39
CA THR A 97 8.04 25.81 3.04
C THR A 97 8.28 24.37 2.61
N PHE A 98 8.89 23.55 3.47
CA PHE A 98 9.10 22.14 3.19
C PHE A 98 7.79 21.39 2.96
N MET A 99 6.77 21.58 3.81
CA MET A 99 5.45 20.95 3.62
C MET A 99 4.77 21.37 2.31
N THR A 100 4.94 22.63 1.91
CA THR A 100 4.43 23.12 0.63
C THR A 100 5.11 22.40 -0.53
N GLU A 101 6.44 22.29 -0.49
CA GLU A 101 7.22 21.59 -1.53
C GLU A 101 6.94 20.08 -1.55
N LEU A 102 6.76 19.45 -0.39
CA LEU A 102 6.39 18.04 -0.25
C LEU A 102 5.03 17.72 -0.90
N GLY A 103 4.09 18.65 -0.83
CA GLY A 103 2.74 18.50 -1.41
C GLY A 103 2.66 18.76 -2.91
N ARG A 104 3.74 19.23 -3.56
CA ARG A 104 3.75 19.44 -5.02
C ARG A 104 3.89 18.11 -5.75
N SER A 105 3.02 17.89 -6.73
CA SER A 105 3.07 16.72 -7.63
C SER A 105 3.70 17.02 -9.00
N VAL A 106 3.99 18.30 -9.29
CA VAL A 106 4.61 18.75 -10.55
C VAL A 106 5.58 19.90 -10.28
N VAL A 107 6.63 19.96 -11.09
CA VAL A 107 7.63 21.05 -11.10
C VAL A 107 7.42 22.06 -12.23
N LYS A 108 6.37 21.86 -13.02
CA LYS A 108 6.00 22.77 -14.11
C LYS A 108 5.70 24.16 -13.51
N ASP A 109 6.16 25.20 -14.20
CA ASP A 109 5.91 26.61 -13.87
C ASP A 109 6.62 27.14 -12.60
N LEU A 110 7.62 26.41 -12.07
CA LEU A 110 8.48 26.92 -11.00
C LEU A 110 9.51 27.94 -11.53
N THR A 111 9.77 28.99 -10.77
CA THR A 111 10.86 29.93 -11.05
C THR A 111 12.22 29.30 -10.80
N PRO A 112 13.32 29.81 -11.41
CA PRO A 112 14.67 29.31 -11.14
C PRO A 112 15.02 29.27 -9.65
N ASP A 113 14.62 30.29 -8.89
CA ASP A 113 14.86 30.35 -7.44
C ASP A 113 14.09 29.28 -6.68
N GLN A 114 12.86 28.96 -7.09
CA GLN A 114 12.07 27.89 -6.49
C GLN A 114 12.68 26.52 -6.77
N VAL A 115 13.17 26.30 -7.99
CA VAL A 115 13.88 25.06 -8.35
C VAL A 115 15.17 24.91 -7.53
N ALA A 116 15.96 25.99 -7.40
CA ALA A 116 17.19 25.99 -6.60
C ALA A 116 16.91 25.73 -5.11
N LEU A 117 15.87 26.35 -4.55
CA LEU A 117 15.42 26.10 -3.17
C LEU A 117 15.00 24.65 -2.97
N ARG A 118 14.21 24.09 -3.90
CA ARG A 118 13.75 22.71 -3.85
C ARG A 118 14.92 21.74 -3.90
N ALA A 119 15.88 21.95 -4.80
CA ALA A 119 17.09 21.14 -4.89
C ALA A 119 17.91 21.19 -3.59
N LYS A 120 18.06 22.38 -2.98
CA LYS A 120 18.72 22.56 -1.68
C LYS A 120 18.02 21.79 -0.55
N LEU A 121 16.69 21.83 -0.51
CA LEU A 121 15.90 21.07 0.45
C LEU A 121 16.06 19.56 0.22
N ALA A 122 15.94 19.11 -1.03
CA ALA A 122 16.06 17.71 -1.42
C ALA A 122 17.42 17.10 -1.04
N SER A 123 18.51 17.84 -1.25
CA SER A 123 19.87 17.40 -0.92
C SER A 123 20.22 17.50 0.57
N SER A 124 19.36 18.10 1.40
CA SER A 124 19.64 18.32 2.81
C SER A 124 19.61 17.01 3.62
N TRP A 125 20.45 16.89 4.65
CA TRP A 125 20.42 15.72 5.53
C TRP A 125 19.07 15.60 6.25
N GLN A 126 18.41 16.73 6.52
CA GLN A 126 17.08 16.78 7.11
C GLN A 126 16.05 16.07 6.22
N ASN A 127 16.12 16.28 4.90
CA ASN A 127 15.25 15.58 3.96
C ASN A 127 15.51 14.08 3.97
N TRP A 128 16.76 13.62 4.00
CA TRP A 128 17.04 12.19 4.08
C TRP A 128 16.53 11.53 5.38
N VAL A 129 16.69 12.21 6.53
CA VAL A 129 16.11 11.76 7.80
C VAL A 129 14.58 11.75 7.73
N PHE A 130 13.99 12.79 7.14
CA PHE A 130 12.55 12.86 6.90
C PHE A 130 12.07 11.71 6.03
N LEU A 131 12.76 11.40 4.92
CA LEU A 131 12.41 10.30 4.02
C LEU A 131 12.44 8.95 4.75
N VAL A 132 13.46 8.69 5.58
CA VAL A 132 13.48 7.46 6.40
C VAL A 132 12.26 7.40 7.32
N ALA A 133 11.96 8.48 8.04
CA ALA A 133 10.83 8.49 8.96
C ALA A 133 9.48 8.39 8.23
N MET A 134 9.31 9.09 7.12
CA MET A 134 8.12 9.05 6.28
C MET A 134 7.87 7.63 5.74
N THR A 135 8.89 7.00 5.16
CA THR A 135 8.72 5.73 4.44
C THR A 135 8.63 4.53 5.36
N TYR A 136 9.46 4.44 6.40
CA TYR A 136 9.44 3.29 7.31
C TYR A 136 8.43 3.43 8.45
N VAL A 137 8.18 4.64 8.97
CA VAL A 137 7.28 4.84 10.10
C VAL A 137 5.88 5.23 9.64
N ALA A 138 5.76 6.28 8.82
CA ALA A 138 4.45 6.78 8.41
C ALA A 138 3.79 5.87 7.37
N ALA A 139 4.45 5.57 6.25
CA ALA A 139 3.95 4.68 5.21
C ALA A 139 3.98 3.22 5.68
N GLY A 140 5.16 2.62 5.74
CA GLY A 140 5.33 1.21 6.12
C GLY A 140 4.66 0.86 7.46
N GLY A 141 4.98 1.59 8.53
CA GLY A 141 4.43 1.32 9.86
C GLY A 141 2.90 1.34 9.94
N VAL A 142 2.29 2.45 9.53
CA VAL A 142 0.83 2.65 9.66
C VAL A 142 0.06 1.74 8.70
N GLU A 143 0.53 1.58 7.47
CA GLU A 143 -0.17 0.78 6.47
C GLU A 143 -0.11 -0.71 6.77
N GLU A 144 1.03 -1.22 7.21
CA GLU A 144 1.16 -2.63 7.58
C GLU A 144 0.34 -2.95 8.84
N LEU A 145 0.16 -1.98 9.76
CA LEU A 145 -0.76 -2.12 10.89
C LEU A 145 -2.21 -2.25 10.43
N LEU A 146 -2.65 -1.47 9.44
CA LEU A 146 -3.99 -1.62 8.85
C LEU A 146 -4.16 -3.01 8.23
N LYS A 147 -3.16 -3.49 7.48
CA LYS A 147 -3.18 -4.84 6.85
C LYS A 147 -3.17 -5.96 7.89
N TYR A 148 -2.58 -5.74 9.07
CA TYR A 148 -2.60 -6.68 10.19
C TYR A 148 -3.93 -6.76 10.94
N ALA A 149 -4.70 -5.65 10.97
CA ALA A 149 -5.91 -5.55 11.79
C ALA A 149 -6.92 -6.70 11.57
N PRO A 150 -7.21 -7.15 10.33
CA PRO A 150 -8.07 -8.31 10.08
C PRO A 150 -7.59 -9.61 10.73
N ILE A 151 -6.28 -9.86 10.71
CA ILE A 151 -5.68 -11.05 11.33
C ILE A 151 -5.76 -10.94 12.85
N ALA A 152 -5.46 -9.77 13.41
CA ALA A 152 -5.60 -9.52 14.84
C ALA A 152 -7.05 -9.75 15.31
N TYR A 153 -8.03 -9.27 14.55
CA TYR A 153 -9.45 -9.49 14.80
C TYR A 153 -9.83 -10.97 14.72
N LEU A 154 -9.41 -11.67 13.66
CA LEU A 154 -9.67 -13.09 13.46
C LEU A 154 -9.14 -13.92 14.64
N ARG A 155 -7.90 -13.67 15.07
CA ARG A 155 -7.29 -14.39 16.19
C ARG A 155 -7.98 -14.08 17.52
N ARG A 156 -8.42 -12.83 17.72
CA ARG A 156 -9.24 -12.48 18.90
C ARG A 156 -10.53 -13.29 18.95
N ARG A 157 -11.23 -13.41 17.81
CA ARG A 157 -12.47 -14.19 17.71
C ARG A 157 -12.23 -15.69 17.91
N GLN A 158 -11.16 -16.24 17.34
CA GLN A 158 -10.79 -17.64 17.52
C GLN A 158 -10.56 -17.98 19.00
N ARG A 159 -9.88 -17.11 19.76
CA ARG A 159 -9.68 -17.30 21.22
C ARG A 159 -10.97 -17.32 22.02
N GLN A 160 -12.01 -16.66 21.52
CA GLN A 160 -13.34 -16.61 22.14
C GLN A 160 -14.24 -17.76 21.67
N SER A 161 -13.85 -18.50 20.62
CA SER A 161 -14.58 -19.66 20.13
C SER A 161 -14.38 -20.85 21.08
N ALA A 162 -15.47 -21.57 21.36
CA ALA A 162 -15.41 -22.85 22.07
C ALA A 162 -14.63 -23.91 21.26
N ASP A 163 -14.77 -23.85 19.94
CA ASP A 163 -14.09 -24.69 18.96
C ASP A 163 -12.75 -24.00 18.61
N LYS A 164 -11.70 -24.28 19.40
CA LYS A 164 -10.34 -23.70 19.23
C LYS A 164 -9.60 -24.28 18.01
N LYS A 165 -10.29 -24.48 16.89
CA LYS A 165 -9.72 -25.04 15.66
C LYS A 165 -8.61 -24.12 15.16
N ALA A 166 -7.47 -24.71 14.79
CA ALA A 166 -6.36 -24.00 14.17
C ALA A 166 -6.83 -23.37 12.85
N ILE A 167 -6.37 -22.15 12.57
CA ILE A 167 -6.70 -21.45 11.32
C ILE A 167 -5.65 -21.87 10.29
N PRO A 168 -6.07 -22.38 9.11
CA PRO A 168 -5.13 -22.70 8.04
C PRO A 168 -4.32 -21.47 7.63
N LYS A 169 -3.03 -21.66 7.32
CA LYS A 169 -2.12 -20.59 6.86
C LYS A 169 -2.66 -19.87 5.62
N GLU A 170 -3.36 -20.58 4.74
CA GLU A 170 -4.02 -20.04 3.54
C GLU A 170 -5.11 -19.04 3.88
N VAL A 171 -5.80 -19.19 5.01
CA VAL A 171 -6.83 -18.25 5.47
C VAL A 171 -6.18 -16.96 5.96
N TYR A 172 -5.08 -17.04 6.71
CA TYR A 172 -4.29 -15.84 7.08
C TYR A 172 -3.80 -15.10 5.83
N LEU A 173 -3.27 -15.83 4.84
CA LEU A 173 -2.82 -15.27 3.58
C LEU A 173 -3.95 -14.56 2.84
N GLN A 174 -5.10 -15.21 2.64
CA GLN A 174 -6.23 -14.61 1.94
C GLN A 174 -6.76 -13.35 2.66
N TYR A 175 -6.79 -13.34 3.99
CA TYR A 175 -7.23 -12.17 4.76
C TYR A 175 -6.25 -11.00 4.63
N ALA A 176 -4.94 -11.24 4.78
CA ALA A 176 -3.94 -10.19 4.62
C ALA A 176 -3.92 -9.64 3.19
N VAL A 177 -3.93 -10.52 2.19
CA VAL A 177 -3.94 -10.11 0.77
C VAL A 177 -5.22 -9.37 0.43
N ALA A 178 -6.39 -9.75 0.95
CA ALA A 178 -7.62 -8.97 0.77
C ALA A 178 -7.50 -7.55 1.36
N ALA A 179 -6.82 -7.41 2.51
CA ALA A 179 -6.57 -6.11 3.12
C ALA A 179 -5.60 -5.27 2.28
N GLY A 180 -4.53 -5.88 1.80
CA GLY A 180 -3.55 -5.26 0.90
C GLY A 180 -4.17 -4.80 -0.41
N LEU A 181 -5.03 -5.63 -1.02
CA LEU A 181 -5.76 -5.30 -2.26
C LEU A 181 -6.80 -4.20 -2.07
N GLY A 182 -7.53 -4.22 -0.96
CA GLY A 182 -8.48 -3.15 -0.64
C GLY A 182 -7.76 -1.80 -0.53
N TYR A 183 -6.60 -1.80 0.15
CA TYR A 183 -5.74 -0.63 0.24
C TYR A 183 -5.19 -0.19 -1.13
N SER A 184 -4.54 -1.11 -1.87
CA SER A 184 -3.92 -0.78 -3.16
C SER A 184 -4.95 -0.32 -4.19
N THR A 185 -6.20 -0.80 -4.13
CA THR A 185 -7.25 -0.39 -5.07
C THR A 185 -7.55 1.10 -4.96
N ILE A 186 -7.77 1.61 -3.75
CA ILE A 186 -8.06 3.04 -3.56
C ILE A 186 -6.84 3.91 -3.87
N GLU A 187 -5.64 3.45 -3.50
CA GLU A 187 -4.40 4.15 -3.81
C GLU A 187 -4.17 4.24 -5.34
N ASN A 188 -4.28 3.12 -6.05
CA ASN A 188 -4.10 3.08 -7.50
C ASN A 188 -5.14 3.95 -8.23
N MET A 189 -6.38 3.98 -7.72
CA MET A 189 -7.41 4.88 -8.23
C MET A 189 -7.07 6.34 -8.00
N ALA A 190 -6.48 6.68 -6.85
CA ALA A 190 -6.00 8.03 -6.56
C ALA A 190 -4.88 8.44 -7.53
N PHE A 191 -3.89 7.57 -7.79
CA PHE A 191 -2.85 7.81 -8.79
C PHE A 191 -3.41 8.03 -10.19
N ALA A 192 -4.30 7.15 -10.65
CA ALA A 192 -4.96 7.31 -11.96
C ALA A 192 -5.77 8.63 -12.03
N ARG A 193 -6.44 9.02 -10.94
CA ARG A 193 -7.18 10.28 -10.87
C ARG A 193 -6.26 11.49 -10.90
N VAL A 194 -5.12 11.45 -10.21
CA VAL A 194 -4.12 12.53 -10.24
C VAL A 194 -3.55 12.70 -11.65
N ALA A 195 -3.18 11.61 -12.32
CA ALA A 195 -2.71 11.62 -13.71
C ALA A 195 -3.74 12.28 -14.66
N VAL A 196 -5.00 11.86 -14.58
CA VAL A 196 -6.09 12.44 -15.39
C VAL A 196 -6.36 13.91 -15.00
N ALA A 197 -6.28 14.26 -13.72
CA ALA A 197 -6.51 15.63 -13.26
C ALA A 197 -5.41 16.59 -13.72
N ALA A 198 -4.16 16.12 -13.77
CA ALA A 198 -3.02 16.86 -14.30
C ALA A 198 -3.03 17.00 -15.84
N GLY A 199 -3.98 16.34 -16.53
CA GLY A 199 -4.07 16.38 -17.99
C GLY A 199 -2.92 15.65 -18.68
N GLU A 200 -2.39 14.60 -18.04
CA GLU A 200 -1.32 13.80 -18.60
C GLU A 200 -1.72 13.14 -19.93
N SER A 201 -0.74 12.90 -20.79
CA SER A 201 -0.95 12.18 -22.04
C SER A 201 -1.48 10.76 -21.80
N GLY A 202 -2.17 10.19 -22.80
CA GLY A 202 -2.67 8.81 -22.71
C GLY A 202 -1.57 7.79 -22.41
N TRP A 203 -0.34 8.01 -22.89
CA TRP A 203 0.80 7.14 -22.59
C TRP A 203 1.23 7.21 -21.12
N LYS A 204 1.24 8.40 -20.49
CA LYS A 204 1.58 8.57 -19.08
C LYS A 204 0.54 7.93 -18.17
N LEU A 205 -0.73 8.03 -18.55
CA LEU A 205 -1.82 7.32 -17.86
C LEU A 205 -1.63 5.80 -17.99
N ALA A 206 -1.31 5.30 -19.19
CA ALA A 206 -1.04 3.87 -19.39
C ALA A 206 0.18 3.39 -18.57
N LEU A 207 1.25 4.19 -18.50
CA LEU A 207 2.41 3.92 -17.65
C LEU A 207 2.01 3.89 -16.17
N THR A 208 1.25 4.88 -15.71
CA THR A 208 0.75 4.92 -14.32
C THR A 208 -0.05 3.64 -14.01
N ILE A 209 -0.96 3.24 -14.89
CA ILE A 209 -1.74 2.00 -14.72
C ILE A 209 -0.81 0.79 -14.67
N PHE A 210 0.16 0.70 -15.58
CA PHE A 210 1.14 -0.38 -15.62
C PHE A 210 1.92 -0.47 -14.30
N GLU A 211 2.51 0.63 -13.83
CA GLU A 211 3.25 0.67 -12.57
C GLU A 211 2.38 0.30 -11.37
N ARG A 212 1.12 0.74 -11.35
CA ARG A 212 0.20 0.39 -10.26
C ARG A 212 -0.22 -1.09 -10.27
N VAL A 213 -0.34 -1.70 -11.44
CA VAL A 213 -0.78 -3.09 -11.60
C VAL A 213 0.37 -4.08 -11.47
N VAL A 214 1.55 -3.74 -11.99
CA VAL A 214 2.75 -4.60 -12.00
C VAL A 214 3.59 -4.39 -10.75
N ALA A 215 3.71 -3.15 -10.27
CA ALA A 215 4.49 -2.85 -9.09
C ALA A 215 3.59 -2.64 -7.86
N GLY A 216 2.73 -1.62 -7.86
CA GLY A 216 2.01 -1.19 -6.65
C GLY A 216 1.21 -2.31 -5.98
N SER A 217 0.23 -2.88 -6.69
CA SER A 217 -0.63 -3.94 -6.14
C SER A 217 0.15 -5.19 -5.70
N PRO A 218 1.08 -5.75 -6.52
CA PRO A 218 1.91 -6.87 -6.09
C PRO A 218 2.76 -6.55 -4.86
N GLY A 219 3.34 -5.36 -4.77
CA GLY A 219 4.06 -4.89 -3.57
C GLY A 219 3.21 -4.99 -2.30
N HIS A 220 2.01 -4.40 -2.30
CA HIS A 220 1.08 -4.50 -1.17
C HIS A 220 0.66 -5.94 -0.85
N CYS A 221 0.47 -6.78 -1.87
CA CYS A 221 0.11 -8.19 -1.67
C CYS A 221 1.26 -8.98 -1.06
N LEU A 222 2.50 -8.70 -1.46
CA LEU A 222 3.69 -9.39 -0.98
C LEU A 222 4.04 -9.02 0.46
N THR A 223 3.93 -7.73 0.85
CA THR A 223 4.14 -7.33 2.25
C THR A 223 3.05 -7.91 3.15
N ALA A 224 1.80 -7.92 2.68
CA ALA A 224 0.69 -8.57 3.37
C ALA A 224 0.87 -10.10 3.47
N ALA A 225 1.39 -10.75 2.43
CA ALA A 225 1.71 -12.17 2.46
C ALA A 225 2.81 -12.50 3.47
N LEU A 226 3.87 -11.68 3.51
CA LEU A 226 4.94 -11.81 4.49
C LEU A 226 4.42 -11.68 5.93
N LEU A 227 3.52 -10.72 6.17
CA LEU A 227 2.83 -10.55 7.44
C LEU A 227 2.03 -11.81 7.81
N ALA A 228 1.24 -12.37 6.89
CA ALA A 228 0.48 -13.59 7.12
C ALA A 228 1.38 -14.80 7.42
N ILE A 229 2.51 -14.92 6.71
CA ILE A 229 3.53 -15.95 6.95
C ILE A 229 4.11 -15.82 8.36
N ASN A 230 4.48 -14.62 8.77
CA ASN A 230 5.05 -14.40 10.11
C ASN A 230 4.05 -14.78 11.21
N VAL A 231 2.77 -14.46 11.01
CA VAL A 231 1.70 -14.88 11.93
C VAL A 231 1.53 -16.40 11.95
N ALA A 232 1.48 -17.04 10.78
CA ALA A 232 1.32 -18.49 10.66
C ALA A 232 2.50 -19.24 11.30
N HIS A 233 3.73 -18.77 11.07
CA HIS A 233 4.94 -19.32 11.67
C HIS A 233 4.93 -19.22 13.20
N MET A 234 4.45 -18.11 13.76
CA MET A 234 4.40 -17.91 15.20
C MET A 234 3.29 -18.70 15.91
N GLY A 235 2.25 -19.13 15.19
CA GLY A 235 1.10 -19.83 15.77
C GLY A 235 0.39 -19.03 16.87
N GLU A 236 0.36 -19.57 18.09
CA GLU A 236 -0.20 -18.87 19.26
C GLU A 236 0.82 -17.91 19.89
N TYR A 237 0.43 -16.65 20.06
CA TYR A 237 1.30 -15.61 20.63
C TYR A 237 0.48 -14.50 21.29
N ARG A 238 0.98 -13.95 22.40
CA ARG A 238 0.40 -12.75 23.03
C ARG A 238 0.76 -11.49 22.23
N THR A 239 -0.15 -10.51 22.18
CA THR A 239 0.11 -9.22 21.52
C THR A 239 1.02 -8.39 22.42
N THR A 240 2.33 -8.54 22.24
CA THR A 240 3.37 -7.74 22.89
C THR A 240 4.13 -6.92 21.84
N PRO A 241 4.79 -5.82 22.19
CA PRO A 241 5.60 -5.04 21.24
C PRO A 241 6.62 -5.90 20.49
N GLY A 242 7.33 -6.81 21.19
CA GLY A 242 8.29 -7.72 20.56
C GLY A 242 7.66 -8.68 19.55
N ASN A 243 6.47 -9.22 19.84
CA ASN A 243 5.77 -10.09 18.90
C ASN A 243 5.19 -9.32 17.71
N LEU A 244 4.70 -8.09 17.93
CA LEU A 244 4.27 -7.22 16.84
C LEU A 244 5.44 -6.89 15.91
N TRP A 245 6.63 -6.61 16.46
CA TRP A 245 7.82 -6.39 15.65
C TRP A 245 8.23 -7.62 14.84
N ARG A 246 8.14 -8.83 15.40
CA ARG A 246 8.39 -10.08 14.65
C ARG A 246 7.41 -10.29 13.48
N ILE A 247 6.20 -9.75 13.57
CA ILE A 247 5.17 -9.85 12.53
C ILE A 247 5.34 -8.77 11.48
N LEU A 248 5.46 -7.52 11.95
CA LEU A 248 5.39 -6.31 11.12
C LEU A 248 6.76 -5.83 10.65
N GLY A 249 7.85 -6.13 11.36
CA GLY A 249 9.17 -5.57 11.08
C GLY A 249 9.65 -5.88 9.66
N GLY A 250 9.54 -7.14 9.22
CA GLY A 250 9.86 -7.52 7.84
C GLY A 250 9.01 -6.78 6.78
N PRO A 251 7.67 -6.85 6.86
CA PRO A 251 6.78 -6.09 5.97
C PRO A 251 7.04 -4.59 5.95
N ILE A 252 7.24 -3.96 7.11
CA ILE A 252 7.55 -2.52 7.24
C ILE A 252 8.86 -2.19 6.55
N LEU A 253 9.89 -3.02 6.73
CA LEU A 253 11.19 -2.79 6.09
C LEU A 253 11.07 -2.86 4.58
N TRP A 254 10.43 -3.89 4.03
CA TRP A 254 10.28 -4.01 2.57
C TRP A 254 9.45 -2.89 1.96
N HIS A 255 8.33 -2.54 2.59
CA HIS A 255 7.49 -1.44 2.17
C HIS A 255 8.26 -0.12 2.22
N GLY A 256 8.83 0.20 3.38
CA GLY A 256 9.60 1.42 3.56
C GLY A 256 10.81 1.49 2.64
N THR A 257 11.49 0.37 2.35
CA THR A 257 12.58 0.33 1.36
C THR A 257 12.09 0.67 -0.04
N PHE A 258 10.95 0.10 -0.46
CA PHE A 258 10.35 0.40 -1.76
C PHE A 258 10.00 1.89 -1.89
N ASP A 259 9.37 2.48 -0.87
CA ASP A 259 9.06 3.91 -0.92
C ASP A 259 10.34 4.75 -0.85
N PHE A 260 11.26 4.41 0.05
CA PHE A 260 12.50 5.15 0.25
C PHE A 260 13.34 5.22 -1.02
N MET A 261 13.42 4.14 -1.81
CA MET A 261 14.10 4.19 -3.10
C MET A 261 13.41 5.12 -4.09
N LEU A 262 12.08 5.13 -4.16
CA LEU A 262 11.32 6.00 -5.06
C LEU A 262 11.48 7.47 -4.67
N PHE A 263 11.23 7.80 -3.41
CA PHE A 263 11.43 9.16 -2.90
C PHE A 263 12.91 9.58 -2.94
N GLY A 264 13.84 8.65 -2.73
CA GLY A 264 15.27 8.88 -2.82
C GLY A 264 15.72 9.21 -4.24
N LEU A 265 15.25 8.47 -5.24
CA LEU A 265 15.51 8.78 -6.66
C LEU A 265 14.95 10.17 -7.02
N SER A 266 13.71 10.46 -6.60
CA SER A 266 13.11 11.80 -6.74
C SER A 266 13.99 12.89 -6.09
N ALA A 267 14.49 12.65 -4.87
CA ALA A 267 15.37 13.58 -4.16
C ALA A 267 16.74 13.77 -4.83
N LEU A 268 17.31 12.72 -5.42
CA LEU A 268 18.55 12.82 -6.22
C LEU A 268 18.37 13.68 -7.47
N GLU A 269 17.14 13.80 -7.98
CA GLU A 269 16.78 14.74 -9.05
C GLU A 269 16.48 16.16 -8.55
N GLY A 270 16.69 16.42 -7.25
CA GLY A 270 16.45 17.73 -6.64
C GLY A 270 15.00 17.97 -6.23
N ASN A 271 14.18 16.92 -6.11
CA ASN A 271 12.77 17.05 -5.72
C ASN A 271 12.51 16.76 -4.24
N VAL A 272 11.53 17.46 -3.67
CA VAL A 272 11.00 17.17 -2.33
C VAL A 272 9.68 16.42 -2.47
N GLY A 273 9.57 15.23 -1.89
CA GLY A 273 8.43 14.36 -2.13
C GLY A 273 8.52 13.62 -3.46
N TRP A 274 7.39 13.10 -3.93
CA TRP A 274 7.33 12.27 -5.14
C TRP A 274 7.02 13.12 -6.36
N ILE A 275 7.98 13.19 -7.28
CA ILE A 275 7.79 13.68 -8.65
C ILE A 275 8.18 12.55 -9.58
N HIS A 276 7.25 12.12 -10.43
CA HIS A 276 7.53 11.07 -11.38
C HIS A 276 8.54 11.57 -12.43
N PRO A 277 9.60 10.80 -12.75
CA PRO A 277 10.58 11.21 -13.76
C PRO A 277 9.94 11.29 -15.15
N GLU A 278 10.40 12.23 -15.98
CA GLU A 278 9.91 12.35 -17.37
C GLU A 278 10.83 11.71 -18.40
N ASP A 279 12.12 11.59 -18.08
CA ASP A 279 13.12 11.00 -18.95
C ASP A 279 12.94 9.46 -19.04
N PRO A 280 12.83 8.87 -20.25
CA PRO A 280 12.61 7.44 -20.41
C PRO A 280 13.67 6.54 -19.75
N TRP A 281 14.93 6.98 -19.71
CA TRP A 281 16.00 6.20 -19.08
C TRP A 281 15.90 6.22 -17.57
N ARG A 282 15.53 7.36 -16.98
CA ARG A 282 15.23 7.45 -15.54
C ARG A 282 14.01 6.64 -15.16
N ILE A 283 12.96 6.65 -15.97
CA ILE A 283 11.78 5.79 -15.80
C ILE A 283 12.21 4.31 -15.83
N ALA A 284 12.97 3.90 -16.85
CA ALA A 284 13.43 2.51 -16.95
C ALA A 284 14.31 2.09 -15.77
N GLY A 285 15.23 2.96 -15.33
CA GLY A 285 16.08 2.71 -14.16
C GLY A 285 15.27 2.60 -12.87
N MET A 286 14.31 3.49 -12.66
CA MET A 286 13.39 3.46 -11.52
C MET A 286 12.58 2.16 -11.49
N ILE A 287 11.99 1.76 -12.61
CA ILE A 287 11.25 0.50 -12.74
C ILE A 287 12.16 -0.69 -12.42
N LEU A 288 13.37 -0.73 -12.98
CA LEU A 288 14.32 -1.81 -12.74
C LEU A 288 14.65 -1.97 -11.25
N VAL A 289 14.91 -0.86 -10.55
CA VAL A 289 15.19 -0.91 -9.11
C VAL A 289 13.93 -1.33 -8.33
N ALA A 290 12.76 -0.80 -8.69
CA ALA A 290 11.50 -1.06 -8.00
C ALA A 290 11.11 -2.54 -8.11
N GLU A 291 11.16 -3.08 -9.33
CA GLU A 291 10.91 -4.49 -9.60
C GLU A 291 11.99 -5.39 -9.01
N GLY A 292 13.25 -4.93 -8.92
CA GLY A 292 14.31 -5.66 -8.22
C GLY A 292 14.02 -5.86 -6.73
N VAL A 293 13.51 -4.84 -6.05
CA VAL A 293 13.04 -4.92 -4.66
C VAL A 293 11.87 -5.89 -4.55
N GLN A 294 10.88 -5.80 -5.44
CA GLN A 294 9.71 -6.67 -5.42
C GLN A 294 10.04 -8.13 -5.72
N LEU A 295 10.91 -8.38 -6.68
CA LEU A 295 11.38 -9.72 -7.00
C LEU A 295 12.10 -10.34 -5.79
N SER A 296 12.94 -9.56 -5.11
CA SER A 296 13.64 -10.00 -3.90
C SER A 296 12.65 -10.35 -2.77
N LEU A 297 11.64 -9.51 -2.55
CA LEU A 297 10.56 -9.77 -1.60
C LEU A 297 9.75 -11.01 -2.00
N PHE A 298 9.41 -11.17 -3.28
CA PHE A 298 8.71 -12.34 -3.81
C PHE A 298 9.48 -13.62 -3.50
N TRP A 299 10.80 -13.65 -3.76
CA TRP A 299 11.64 -14.80 -3.43
C TRP A 299 11.65 -15.10 -1.94
N GLN A 300 11.72 -14.08 -1.09
CA GLN A 300 11.64 -14.26 0.36
C GLN A 300 10.29 -14.83 0.78
N VAL A 301 9.18 -14.24 0.33
CA VAL A 301 7.81 -14.70 0.61
C VAL A 301 7.65 -16.15 0.17
N ARG A 302 8.06 -16.49 -1.05
CA ARG A 302 7.99 -17.85 -1.58
C ARG A 302 8.78 -18.83 -0.72
N ARG A 303 10.03 -18.50 -0.38
CA ARG A 303 10.88 -19.35 0.44
C ARG A 303 10.27 -19.61 1.82
N LEU A 304 9.80 -18.54 2.48
CA LEU A 304 9.20 -18.67 3.82
C LEU A 304 7.86 -19.39 3.78
N TRP A 305 7.05 -19.18 2.74
CA TRP A 305 5.80 -19.90 2.54
C TRP A 305 6.03 -21.41 2.43
N LEU A 306 6.99 -21.83 1.61
CA LEU A 306 7.35 -23.25 1.45
C LEU A 306 7.89 -23.85 2.75
N ALA A 307 8.59 -23.06 3.57
CA ALA A 307 9.10 -23.51 4.87
C ALA A 307 8.00 -23.74 5.92
N LEU A 308 6.76 -23.27 5.69
CA LEU A 308 5.60 -23.58 6.54
C LEU A 308 5.02 -25.00 6.29
N GLY A 309 5.65 -25.81 5.43
CA GLY A 309 5.17 -27.13 5.03
C GLY A 309 4.02 -27.08 4.02
N GLU A 310 3.47 -28.25 3.65
CA GLU A 310 2.16 -28.36 2.99
C GLU A 310 1.01 -28.39 4.00
#